data_AF-A0A9P1BH11-F1
#
_entry.id   AF-A0A9P1BH11-F1
#
_cell.length_a   1.000
_cell.length_b   1.000
_cell.length_c   1.000
_cell.angle_alpha   90.00
_cell.angle_beta   90.00
_cell.angle_gamma   90.00
#
_symmetry.space_group_name_H-M   'P 1'
#
loop_
_entity.id
_entity.type
_entity.pdbx_description
1 polymer ?
#
loop_
_entity_poly.entity_id
_entity_poly.type
_entity_poly.pdbx_seq_one_letter_code
_entity_poly.pdbx_strand_id
1 'polypeptide(L)'
;MHRAPRPLRVSQLARWISTEQLAIQRSILAAASARDAETILRILEQDRLSPVNVATAAHRLAKVAKKGLRERSVQQLQAPILATATEFGAQATANTIWALAKLGCQEDLLWSSLSHCASQQLREFSGRHLANVSWSLAALARSDAPLLLTLSYEVMLKAEASELTPQSLANVLWSFAFLAMWESKMMLAPLEAVHSYAEAFNPRDLSNTLWALSMYKGSSDFEAVDWRTLLRALARSGSSKAQQLHPNDLTSIAWAFVDATPLQMHWLQRGAMSGMEKMKPSGVPMKYEPLD
;
A
#
# COMPACT_ATOMS: atom_id res chain seq x y z
N MET A 1 35.53 -3.22 47.89
CA MET A 1 34.62 -2.05 47.86
C MET A 1 34.27 -1.73 46.41
N HIS A 2 33.18 -2.30 45.88
CA HIS A 2 32.66 -1.90 44.58
C HIS A 2 31.97 -0.53 44.72
N ARG A 3 32.63 0.53 44.23
CA ARG A 3 32.00 1.84 44.09
C ARG A 3 30.86 1.70 43.07
N ALA A 4 29.64 2.04 43.48
CA ALA A 4 28.53 2.21 42.56
C ALA A 4 28.92 3.20 41.45
N PRO A 5 28.63 2.91 40.17
CA PRO A 5 28.97 3.80 39.08
C PRO A 5 28.30 5.16 39.29
N ARG A 6 29.05 6.25 39.05
CA ARG A 6 28.51 7.62 39.14
C ARG A 6 27.35 7.78 38.14
N PRO A 7 26.23 8.41 38.55
CA PRO A 7 25.11 8.65 37.64
C PRO A 7 25.57 9.50 36.45
N LEU A 8 25.10 9.14 35.26
CA LEU A 8 25.40 9.84 34.01
C LEU A 8 24.86 11.26 34.05
N ARG A 9 25.60 12.22 33.48
CA ARG A 9 25.06 13.58 33.22
C ARG A 9 23.97 13.50 32.14
N VAL A 10 23.04 14.45 32.12
CA VAL A 10 21.90 14.49 31.16
C VAL A 10 22.34 14.30 29.70
N SER A 11 23.42 14.95 29.28
CA SER A 11 23.96 14.82 27.91
C SER A 11 24.55 13.43 27.62
N GLN A 12 25.16 12.79 28.62
CA GLN A 12 25.68 11.43 28.50
C GLN A 12 24.55 10.41 28.49
N LEU A 13 23.50 10.64 29.28
CA LEU A 13 22.29 9.82 29.31
C LEU A 13 21.56 9.89 27.96
N ALA A 14 21.36 11.08 27.40
CA ALA A 14 20.73 11.25 26.08
C ALA A 14 21.52 10.54 24.96
N ARG A 15 22.85 10.66 24.97
CA ARG A 15 23.71 9.96 24.01
C ARG A 15 23.68 8.44 24.18
N TRP A 16 23.65 7.97 25.42
CA TRP A 16 23.54 6.54 25.74
C TRP A 16 22.21 5.98 25.26
N ILE A 17 21.08 6.63 25.58
CA ILE A 17 19.74 6.24 25.10
C ILE A 17 19.72 6.20 23.57
N SER A 18 20.25 7.22 22.89
CA SER A 18 20.31 7.22 21.42
C SER A 18 21.12 6.04 20.88
N THR A 19 22.24 5.70 21.50
CA THR A 19 23.09 4.57 21.09
C THR A 19 22.39 3.22 21.30
N GLU A 20 21.69 3.07 22.44
CA GLU A 20 20.89 1.89 22.76
C GLU A 20 19.75 1.70 21.75
N GLN A 21 19.00 2.75 21.45
CA GLN A 21 17.90 2.68 20.48
C GLN A 21 18.38 2.33 19.07
N LEU A 22 19.55 2.83 18.65
CA LEU A 22 20.18 2.44 17.39
C LEU A 22 20.64 0.98 17.39
N ALA A 23 21.12 0.46 18.51
CA ALA A 23 21.50 -0.95 18.64
C ALA A 23 20.27 -1.86 18.52
N ILE A 24 19.16 -1.51 19.18
CA ILE A 24 17.88 -2.22 19.05
C ILE A 24 17.41 -2.21 17.59
N GLN A 25 17.44 -1.04 16.93
CA GLN A 25 17.03 -0.95 15.53
C GLN A 25 17.85 -1.88 14.63
N ARG A 26 19.18 -1.94 14.81
CA ARG A 26 20.06 -2.85 14.06
C ARG A 26 19.72 -4.31 14.32
N SER A 27 19.41 -4.68 15.56
CA SER A 27 19.00 -6.04 15.91
C SER A 27 17.69 -6.44 15.23
N ILE A 28 16.70 -5.54 15.17
CA ILE A 28 15.44 -5.78 14.44
C ILE A 28 15.73 -6.00 12.95
N LEU A 29 16.58 -5.17 12.35
CA LEU A 29 16.95 -5.28 10.94
C LEU A 29 17.72 -6.59 10.65
N ALA A 30 18.65 -6.98 11.53
CA ALA A 30 19.40 -8.23 11.39
C ALA A 30 18.49 -9.46 11.50
N ALA A 31 17.58 -9.49 12.47
CA ALA A 31 16.59 -10.55 12.63
C ALA A 31 15.68 -10.67 11.39
N ALA A 32 15.23 -9.55 10.85
CA ALA A 32 14.41 -9.52 9.64
C ALA A 32 15.16 -10.08 8.42
N SER A 33 16.43 -9.71 8.25
CA SER A 33 17.28 -10.25 7.17
C SER A 33 17.48 -11.76 7.30
N ALA A 34 17.56 -12.27 8.53
CA ALA A 34 17.62 -13.70 8.84
C ALA A 34 16.24 -14.42 8.76
N ARG A 35 15.16 -13.70 8.41
CA ARG A 35 13.77 -14.18 8.44
C ARG A 35 13.34 -14.73 9.81
N ASP A 36 13.89 -14.16 10.88
CA ASP A 36 13.65 -14.55 12.26
C ASP A 36 12.63 -13.60 12.91
N ALA A 37 11.34 -13.93 12.75
CA ALA A 37 10.24 -13.19 13.38
C ALA A 37 10.28 -13.28 14.91
N GLU A 38 10.69 -14.42 15.47
CA GLU A 38 10.68 -14.67 16.92
C GLU A 38 11.67 -13.77 17.66
N THR A 39 12.82 -13.47 17.07
CA THR A 39 13.74 -12.48 17.64
C THR A 39 13.13 -11.08 17.66
N ILE A 40 12.38 -10.68 16.64
CA ILE A 40 11.71 -9.37 16.64
C ILE A 40 10.62 -9.32 17.72
N LEU A 41 9.84 -10.41 17.88
CA LEU A 41 8.84 -10.53 18.93
C LEU A 41 9.47 -10.43 20.33
N ARG A 42 10.60 -11.12 20.57
CA ARG A 42 11.36 -10.99 21.84
C ARG A 42 11.90 -9.59 22.08
N ILE A 43 12.24 -8.84 21.02
CA ILE A 43 12.65 -7.44 21.16
C ILE A 43 11.45 -6.56 21.55
N LEU A 44 10.24 -6.86 21.06
CA LEU A 44 9.01 -6.13 21.43
C LEU A 44 8.65 -6.28 22.92
N GLU A 45 9.11 -7.35 23.58
CA GLU A 45 8.94 -7.58 25.01
C GLU A 45 9.85 -6.71 25.88
N GLN A 46 10.83 -6.00 25.29
CA GLN A 46 11.72 -5.11 26.03
C GLN A 46 11.04 -3.79 26.39
N ASP A 47 11.33 -3.28 27.59
CA ASP A 47 10.91 -1.96 27.98
C ASP A 47 11.63 -0.86 27.16
N ARG A 48 10.95 0.28 26.98
CA ARG A 48 11.52 1.52 26.42
C ARG A 48 11.95 1.44 24.96
N LEU A 49 11.08 0.93 24.09
CA LEU A 49 11.26 1.06 22.64
C LEU A 49 10.92 2.47 22.17
N SER A 50 11.82 3.06 21.39
CA SER A 50 11.52 4.31 20.68
C SER A 50 10.46 4.11 19.60
N PRO A 51 9.73 5.19 19.21
CA PRO A 51 8.75 5.12 18.14
C PRO A 51 9.32 4.56 16.82
N VAL A 52 10.58 4.88 16.52
CA VAL A 52 11.31 4.36 15.36
C VAL A 52 11.51 2.84 15.44
N ASN A 53 11.82 2.30 16.62
CA ASN A 53 11.98 0.86 16.83
C ASN A 53 10.64 0.13 16.69
N VAL A 54 9.55 0.68 17.24
CA VAL A 54 8.20 0.11 17.10
C VAL A 54 7.78 0.05 15.63
N ALA A 55 7.87 1.17 14.91
CA ALA A 55 7.52 1.22 13.49
C ALA A 55 8.41 0.29 12.63
N THR A 56 9.70 0.20 12.97
CA THR A 56 10.64 -0.72 12.29
C THR A 56 10.24 -2.18 12.56
N ALA A 57 9.96 -2.54 13.81
CA ALA A 57 9.53 -3.89 14.18
C ALA A 57 8.23 -4.28 13.47
N ALA A 58 7.22 -3.39 13.47
CA ALA A 58 5.96 -3.62 12.76
C ALA A 58 6.19 -3.93 11.28
N HIS A 59 6.91 -3.05 10.58
CA HIS A 59 7.20 -3.23 9.16
C HIS A 59 8.00 -4.51 8.88
N ARG A 60 8.96 -4.87 9.75
CA ARG A 60 9.74 -6.10 9.56
C ARG A 60 8.92 -7.35 9.84
N LEU A 61 8.13 -7.39 10.91
CA LEU A 61 7.22 -8.50 11.19
C LEU A 61 6.25 -8.71 10.04
N ALA A 62 5.66 -7.65 9.47
CA ALA A 62 4.78 -7.78 8.30
C ALA A 62 5.45 -8.45 7.09
N LYS A 63 6.78 -8.34 6.95
CA LYS A 63 7.54 -9.00 5.87
C LYS A 63 7.97 -10.43 6.20
N VAL A 64 8.27 -10.74 7.46
CA VAL A 64 8.89 -12.03 7.82
C VAL A 64 7.97 -12.98 8.59
N ALA A 65 6.88 -12.48 9.17
CA ALA A 65 5.94 -13.28 9.94
C ALA A 65 5.15 -14.22 9.01
N LYS A 66 5.39 -15.52 9.18
CA LYS A 66 4.57 -16.58 8.59
C LYS A 66 3.15 -16.53 9.16
N LYS A 67 2.19 -17.16 8.46
CA LYS A 67 0.76 -17.15 8.83
C LYS A 67 0.50 -17.42 10.32
N GLY A 68 1.19 -18.40 10.92
CA GLY A 68 1.03 -18.77 12.34
C GLY A 68 1.53 -17.74 13.35
N LEU A 69 2.31 -16.73 12.94
CA LEU A 69 2.85 -15.68 13.82
C LEU A 69 2.18 -14.33 13.62
N ARG A 70 1.28 -14.17 12.64
CA ARG A 70 0.68 -12.86 12.33
C ARG A 70 -0.15 -12.32 13.49
N GLU A 71 -1.02 -13.15 14.06
CA GLU A 71 -1.88 -12.76 15.18
C GLU A 71 -1.05 -12.36 16.41
N ARG A 72 -0.06 -13.18 16.79
CA ARG A 72 0.88 -12.85 17.88
C ARG A 72 1.66 -11.56 17.61
N SER A 73 2.05 -11.34 16.36
CA SER A 73 2.73 -10.10 15.96
C SER A 73 1.84 -8.87 16.20
N VAL A 74 0.56 -8.94 15.82
CA VAL A 74 -0.41 -7.86 16.08
C VAL A 74 -0.59 -7.63 17.57
N GLN A 75 -0.81 -8.70 18.35
CA GLN A 75 -1.00 -8.61 19.81
C GLN A 75 0.20 -7.94 20.51
N GLN A 76 1.44 -8.31 20.16
CA GLN A 76 2.63 -7.72 20.77
C GLN A 76 2.94 -6.30 20.28
N LEU A 77 2.45 -5.93 19.09
CA LEU A 77 2.61 -4.58 18.55
C LEU A 77 1.59 -3.59 19.13
N GLN A 78 0.45 -4.06 19.65
CA GLN A 78 -0.67 -3.22 20.05
C GLN A 78 -0.27 -2.15 21.07
N ALA A 79 0.20 -2.57 22.25
CA ALA A 79 0.55 -1.64 23.31
C ALA A 79 1.71 -0.68 22.94
N PRO A 80 2.82 -1.15 22.34
CA PRO A 80 3.89 -0.25 21.90
C PRO A 80 3.46 0.76 20.83
N ILE A 81 2.60 0.37 19.88
CA ILE A 81 2.05 1.30 18.88
C ILE A 81 1.17 2.34 19.56
N LEU A 82 0.20 1.94 20.38
CA LEU A 82 -0.70 2.88 21.06
C LEU A 82 0.07 3.86 21.96
N ALA A 83 1.15 3.40 22.60
CA ALA A 83 1.98 4.24 23.45
C ALA A 83 2.82 5.27 22.67
N THR A 84 3.11 5.04 21.38
CA THR A 84 4.06 5.85 20.60
C THR A 84 3.49 6.44 19.31
N ALA A 85 2.25 6.15 18.95
CA ALA A 85 1.64 6.55 17.68
C ALA A 85 1.66 8.07 17.44
N THR A 86 1.47 8.86 18.49
CA THR A 86 1.49 10.34 18.41
C THR A 86 2.88 10.91 18.10
N GLU A 87 3.94 10.11 18.30
CA GLU A 87 5.33 10.48 17.99
C GLU A 87 5.78 9.99 16.60
N PHE A 88 4.93 9.25 15.88
CA PHE A 88 5.25 8.82 14.52
C PHE A 88 5.22 10.01 13.56
N GLY A 89 6.30 10.18 12.81
CA GLY A 89 6.29 11.00 11.59
C GLY A 89 5.68 10.25 10.41
N ALA A 90 5.48 10.94 9.29
CA ALA A 90 4.69 10.49 8.14
C ALA A 90 5.06 9.08 7.64
N GLN A 91 6.35 8.82 7.49
CA GLN A 91 6.86 7.53 7.06
C GLN A 91 6.56 6.39 8.07
N ALA A 92 6.73 6.66 9.37
CA ALA A 92 6.48 5.67 10.41
C ALA A 92 4.97 5.33 10.49
N THR A 93 4.12 6.35 10.38
CA THR A 93 2.66 6.20 10.33
C THR A 93 2.24 5.32 9.14
N ALA A 94 2.63 5.70 7.91
CA ALA A 94 2.26 4.96 6.70
C ALA A 94 2.78 3.51 6.69
N ASN A 95 4.03 3.30 7.13
CA ASN A 95 4.62 1.96 7.19
C ASN A 95 3.95 1.08 8.26
N THR A 96 3.54 1.66 9.40
CA THR A 96 2.85 0.91 10.45
C THR A 96 1.44 0.53 10.02
N ILE A 97 0.70 1.45 9.38
CA ILE A 97 -0.60 1.17 8.76
C ILE A 97 -0.49 0.01 7.76
N TRP A 98 0.49 0.07 6.86
CA TRP A 98 0.76 -1.01 5.90
C TRP A 98 1.12 -2.32 6.56
N ALA A 99 1.95 -2.28 7.60
CA ALA A 99 2.35 -3.46 8.33
C ALA A 99 1.16 -4.16 8.99
N LEU A 100 0.30 -3.40 9.67
CA LEU A 100 -0.90 -3.93 10.32
C LEU A 100 -1.89 -4.51 9.31
N ALA A 101 -2.09 -3.84 8.17
CA ALA A 101 -2.91 -4.40 7.09
C ALA A 101 -2.34 -5.70 6.52
N LYS A 102 -1.04 -5.76 6.24
CA LYS A 102 -0.38 -6.98 5.76
C LYS A 102 -0.41 -8.12 6.78
N LEU A 103 -0.39 -7.81 8.07
CA LEU A 103 -0.56 -8.77 9.16
C LEU A 103 -2.03 -9.20 9.36
N GLY A 104 -3.00 -8.52 8.75
CA GLY A 104 -4.42 -8.81 8.87
C GLY A 104 -5.07 -8.26 10.15
N CYS A 105 -4.50 -7.20 10.74
CA CYS A 105 -5.03 -6.56 11.95
C CYS A 105 -6.36 -5.84 11.66
N GLN A 106 -7.42 -6.19 12.39
CA GLN A 106 -8.73 -5.54 12.31
C GLN A 106 -9.09 -4.76 13.59
N GLU A 107 -8.12 -4.52 14.48
CA GLU A 107 -8.38 -3.88 15.77
C GLU A 107 -8.69 -2.38 15.64
N ASP A 108 -9.93 -1.99 15.98
CA ASP A 108 -10.41 -0.62 15.76
C ASP A 108 -9.63 0.45 16.52
N LEU A 109 -9.10 0.14 17.71
CA LEU A 109 -8.31 1.11 18.49
C LEU A 109 -7.00 1.49 17.78
N LEU A 110 -6.28 0.50 17.22
CA LEU A 110 -5.05 0.74 16.47
C LEU A 110 -5.36 1.54 15.20
N TRP A 111 -6.41 1.15 14.48
CA TRP A 111 -6.84 1.85 13.27
C TRP A 111 -7.27 3.28 13.55
N SER A 112 -8.09 3.52 14.57
CA SER A 112 -8.51 4.87 14.96
C SER A 112 -7.32 5.75 15.33
N SER A 113 -6.36 5.23 16.08
CA SER A 113 -5.17 5.99 16.46
C SER A 113 -4.30 6.33 15.24
N LEU A 114 -4.02 5.34 14.39
CA LEU A 114 -3.14 5.54 13.23
C LEU A 114 -3.82 6.35 12.11
N SER A 115 -5.12 6.18 11.88
CA SER A 115 -5.90 7.02 10.96
C SER A 115 -5.88 8.47 11.39
N HIS A 116 -6.04 8.73 12.71
CA HIS A 116 -5.92 10.08 13.24
C HIS A 116 -4.52 10.66 12.98
N CYS A 117 -3.45 9.94 13.32
CA CYS A 117 -2.08 10.36 13.02
C CYS A 117 -1.84 10.62 11.53
N ALA A 118 -2.34 9.74 10.65
CA ALA A 118 -2.21 9.88 9.21
C ALA A 118 -2.90 11.16 8.72
N SER A 119 -4.14 11.41 9.17
CA SER A 119 -4.92 12.59 8.77
C SER A 119 -4.21 13.92 9.04
N GLN A 120 -3.40 13.99 10.12
CA GLN A 120 -2.65 15.20 10.48
C GLN A 120 -1.38 15.40 9.65
N GLN A 121 -0.91 14.36 8.95
CA GLN A 121 0.41 14.32 8.31
C GLN A 121 0.33 14.07 6.80
N LEU A 122 -0.86 13.91 6.21
CA LEU A 122 -1.00 13.53 4.79
C LEU A 122 -0.22 14.42 3.80
N ARG A 123 -0.07 15.72 4.08
CA ARG A 123 0.71 16.64 3.25
C ARG A 123 2.20 16.28 3.16
N GLU A 124 2.73 15.64 4.19
CA GLU A 124 4.12 15.18 4.28
C GLU A 124 4.30 13.79 3.65
N PHE A 125 3.20 13.13 3.25
CA PHE A 125 3.28 11.81 2.66
C PHE A 125 3.81 11.91 1.23
N SER A 126 4.84 11.10 0.94
CA SER A 126 5.23 10.82 -0.45
C SER A 126 4.12 10.04 -1.16
N GLY A 127 4.14 10.02 -2.49
CA GLY A 127 3.21 9.20 -3.29
C GLY A 127 3.18 7.73 -2.87
N ARG A 128 4.32 7.17 -2.48
CA ARG A 128 4.43 5.81 -1.94
C ARG A 128 3.73 5.65 -0.58
N HIS A 129 3.82 6.65 0.29
CA HIS A 129 3.12 6.62 1.59
C HIS A 129 1.60 6.69 1.41
N LEU A 130 1.12 7.55 0.50
CA LEU A 130 -0.30 7.61 0.14
C LEU A 130 -0.78 6.26 -0.43
N ALA A 131 -0.05 5.69 -1.38
CA ALA A 131 -0.36 4.38 -1.95
C ALA A 131 -0.40 3.26 -0.92
N ASN A 132 0.52 3.26 0.04
CA ASN A 132 0.53 2.29 1.14
C ASN A 132 -0.72 2.42 2.01
N VAL A 133 -1.13 3.62 2.39
CA VAL A 133 -2.36 3.82 3.19
C VAL A 133 -3.60 3.45 2.39
N SER A 134 -3.72 3.87 1.13
CA SER A 134 -4.84 3.49 0.26
C SER A 134 -4.96 1.97 0.15
N TRP A 135 -3.84 1.28 -0.12
CA TRP A 135 -3.82 -0.17 -0.22
C TRP A 135 -4.21 -0.84 1.09
N SER A 136 -3.76 -0.30 2.22
CA SER A 136 -4.05 -0.86 3.55
C SER A 136 -5.54 -0.81 3.88
N LEU A 137 -6.20 0.30 3.57
CA LEU A 137 -7.64 0.46 3.75
C LEU A 137 -8.41 -0.51 2.84
N ALA A 138 -8.00 -0.61 1.56
CA ALA A 138 -8.62 -1.52 0.60
C ALA A 138 -8.42 -3.00 0.97
N ALA A 139 -7.20 -3.40 1.34
CA ALA A 139 -6.85 -4.78 1.68
C ALA A 139 -7.66 -5.34 2.87
N LEU A 140 -8.11 -4.46 3.77
CA LEU A 140 -8.94 -4.83 4.91
C LEU A 140 -10.41 -4.45 4.74
N ALA A 141 -10.80 -3.94 3.57
CA ALA A 141 -12.13 -3.40 3.28
C ALA A 141 -12.62 -2.40 4.33
N ARG A 142 -11.72 -1.54 4.85
CA ARG A 142 -12.06 -0.55 5.87
C ARG A 142 -12.60 0.74 5.23
N SER A 143 -13.80 1.10 5.65
CA SER A 143 -14.45 2.36 5.27
C SER A 143 -14.16 3.43 6.31
N ASP A 144 -13.04 4.14 6.16
CA ASP A 144 -12.71 5.35 6.93
C ASP A 144 -12.96 6.57 6.05
N ALA A 145 -14.23 6.96 5.92
CA ALA A 145 -14.64 7.99 4.96
C ALA A 145 -13.91 9.34 5.12
N PRO A 146 -13.69 9.87 6.34
CA PRO A 146 -12.91 11.11 6.52
C PRO A 146 -11.45 10.99 6.05
N LEU A 147 -10.77 9.88 6.41
CA LEU A 147 -9.41 9.64 5.94
C LEU A 147 -9.36 9.45 4.43
N LEU A 148 -10.28 8.68 3.86
CA LEU A 148 -10.34 8.41 2.44
C LEU A 148 -10.56 9.68 1.61
N LEU A 149 -11.43 10.59 2.05
CA LEU A 149 -11.66 11.86 1.37
C LEU A 149 -10.38 12.72 1.35
N THR A 150 -9.75 12.90 2.52
CA THR A 150 -8.51 13.69 2.63
C THR A 150 -7.34 13.04 1.89
N LEU A 151 -7.25 11.71 1.94
CA LEU A 151 -6.28 10.92 1.19
C LEU A 151 -6.47 11.10 -0.33
N SER A 152 -7.70 11.08 -0.82
CA SER A 152 -7.99 11.27 -2.25
C SER A 152 -7.61 12.68 -2.74
N TYR A 153 -7.79 13.70 -1.89
CA TYR A 153 -7.36 15.06 -2.21
C TYR A 153 -5.85 15.18 -2.32
N GLU A 154 -5.11 14.62 -1.37
CA GLU A 154 -3.64 14.65 -1.40
C GLU A 154 -3.08 13.81 -2.55
N VAL A 155 -3.71 12.66 -2.87
CA VAL A 155 -3.39 11.87 -4.08
C VAL A 155 -3.53 12.72 -5.36
N MET A 156 -4.60 13.49 -5.48
CA MET A 156 -4.83 14.37 -6.62
C MET A 156 -3.70 15.39 -6.75
N LEU A 157 -3.35 16.09 -5.66
CA LEU A 157 -2.26 17.07 -5.66
C LEU A 157 -0.91 16.44 -6.03
N LYS A 158 -0.62 15.22 -5.55
CA LYS A 158 0.60 14.49 -5.91
C LYS A 158 0.62 14.03 -7.35
N ALA A 159 -0.53 13.70 -7.93
CA ALA A 159 -0.65 13.37 -9.35
C ALA A 159 -0.39 14.61 -10.22
N GLU A 160 -1.01 15.75 -9.90
CA GLU A 160 -0.80 17.03 -10.60
C GLU A 160 0.67 17.49 -10.55
N ALA A 161 1.31 17.31 -9.40
CA ALA A 161 2.74 17.63 -9.23
C ALA A 161 3.69 16.59 -9.85
N SER A 162 3.19 15.53 -10.48
CA SER A 162 3.99 14.40 -11.00
C SER A 162 4.87 13.72 -9.93
N GLU A 163 4.40 13.68 -8.69
CA GLU A 163 5.08 13.07 -7.52
C GLU A 163 4.66 11.61 -7.28
N LEU A 164 3.73 11.08 -8.08
CA LEU A 164 3.35 9.66 -8.04
C LEU A 164 4.21 8.83 -8.98
N THR A 165 4.89 7.81 -8.45
CA THR A 165 5.55 6.80 -9.30
C THR A 165 4.50 5.89 -9.98
N PRO A 166 4.82 5.20 -11.09
CA PRO A 166 3.91 4.25 -11.73
C PRO A 166 3.34 3.23 -10.73
N GLN A 167 4.19 2.65 -9.89
CA GLN A 167 3.76 1.71 -8.86
C GLN A 167 2.80 2.34 -7.84
N SER A 168 3.08 3.56 -7.40
CA SER A 168 2.21 4.26 -6.43
C SER A 168 0.84 4.56 -7.06
N LEU A 169 0.84 5.02 -8.31
CA LEU A 169 -0.38 5.31 -9.06
C LEU A 169 -1.24 4.05 -9.26
N ALA A 170 -0.64 2.94 -9.71
CA ALA A 170 -1.35 1.68 -9.89
C ALA A 170 -2.00 1.18 -8.59
N ASN A 171 -1.27 1.26 -7.47
CA ASN A 171 -1.79 0.86 -6.16
C ASN A 171 -2.94 1.78 -5.69
N VAL A 172 -2.83 3.10 -5.89
CA VAL A 172 -3.90 4.05 -5.57
C VAL A 172 -5.15 3.76 -6.38
N LEU A 173 -5.02 3.62 -7.71
CA LEU A 173 -6.13 3.32 -8.61
C LEU A 173 -6.83 2.02 -8.21
N TRP A 174 -6.06 0.96 -7.98
CA TRP A 174 -6.60 -0.32 -7.51
C TRP A 174 -7.35 -0.19 -6.19
N SER A 175 -6.76 0.52 -5.23
CA SER A 175 -7.34 0.68 -3.89
C SER A 175 -8.66 1.44 -3.92
N PHE A 176 -8.70 2.55 -4.63
CA PHE A 176 -9.91 3.36 -4.73
C PHE A 176 -10.97 2.67 -5.58
N ALA A 177 -10.57 1.87 -6.58
CA ALA A 177 -11.50 1.02 -7.30
C ALA A 177 -12.15 -0.03 -6.41
N PHE A 178 -11.34 -0.72 -5.61
CA PHE A 178 -11.81 -1.74 -4.68
C PHE A 178 -12.75 -1.14 -3.62
N LEU A 179 -12.47 0.08 -3.15
CA LEU A 179 -13.28 0.81 -2.18
C LEU A 179 -14.46 1.58 -2.79
N ALA A 180 -14.75 1.41 -4.08
CA ALA A 180 -15.82 2.09 -4.81
C ALA A 180 -15.76 3.64 -4.73
N MET A 181 -14.55 4.20 -4.74
CA MET A 181 -14.28 5.65 -4.67
C MET A 181 -14.07 6.33 -6.02
N TRP A 182 -14.45 5.66 -7.11
CA TRP A 182 -14.26 6.15 -8.49
C TRP A 182 -14.90 7.52 -8.77
N GLU A 183 -16.04 7.80 -8.13
CA GLU A 183 -16.88 8.98 -8.42
C GLU A 183 -16.39 10.27 -7.74
N SER A 184 -15.16 10.29 -7.23
CA SER A 184 -14.57 11.53 -6.74
C SER A 184 -13.86 12.24 -7.89
N LYS A 185 -14.21 13.51 -8.14
CA LYS A 185 -13.47 14.42 -9.05
C LYS A 185 -11.95 14.44 -8.81
N MET A 186 -11.51 14.06 -7.62
CA MET A 186 -10.10 13.93 -7.24
C MET A 186 -9.35 12.82 -8.02
N MET A 187 -10.08 11.95 -8.74
CA MET A 187 -9.49 10.91 -9.58
C MET A 187 -9.06 11.40 -10.97
N LEU A 188 -9.43 12.61 -11.37
CA LEU A 188 -9.13 13.10 -12.72
C LEU A 188 -7.62 13.20 -12.95
N ALA A 189 -6.89 13.89 -12.08
CA ALA A 189 -5.44 14.01 -12.21
C ALA A 189 -4.68 12.67 -12.12
N PRO A 190 -5.00 11.74 -11.19
CA PRO A 190 -4.46 10.38 -11.23
C PRO A 190 -4.71 9.66 -12.57
N LEU A 191 -5.89 9.80 -13.15
CA LEU A 191 -6.23 9.17 -14.44
C LEU A 191 -5.47 9.78 -15.62
N GLU A 192 -5.32 11.09 -15.65
CA GLU A 192 -4.47 11.78 -16.64
C GLU A 192 -3.01 11.31 -16.53
N ALA A 193 -2.49 11.14 -15.31
CA ALA A 193 -1.13 10.65 -15.09
C ALA A 193 -0.90 9.23 -15.62
N VAL A 194 -1.95 8.38 -15.72
CA VAL A 194 -1.83 7.02 -16.31
C VAL A 194 -1.33 7.10 -17.75
N HIS A 195 -1.75 8.13 -18.49
CA HIS A 195 -1.35 8.30 -19.88
C HIS A 195 0.17 8.41 -20.03
N SER A 196 0.79 9.20 -19.15
CA SER A 196 2.23 9.43 -19.11
C SER A 196 3.04 8.20 -18.66
N TYR A 197 2.41 7.26 -17.95
CA TYR A 197 3.08 6.08 -17.38
C TYR A 197 2.76 4.77 -18.09
N ALA A 198 1.96 4.76 -19.16
CA ALA A 198 1.51 3.54 -19.83
C ALA A 198 2.66 2.55 -20.13
N GLU A 199 3.80 3.02 -20.64
CA GLU A 199 4.96 2.17 -20.93
C GLU A 199 5.85 1.89 -19.71
N ALA A 200 5.80 2.75 -18.69
CA ALA A 200 6.62 2.67 -17.48
C ALA A 200 6.06 1.69 -16.42
N PHE A 201 4.78 1.32 -16.52
CA PHE A 201 4.22 0.28 -15.67
C PHE A 201 4.93 -1.06 -15.87
N ASN A 202 5.31 -1.69 -14.76
CA ASN A 202 5.67 -3.11 -14.79
C ASN A 202 4.40 -3.96 -15.08
N PRO A 203 4.55 -5.26 -15.41
CA PRO A 203 3.40 -6.11 -15.78
C PRO A 203 2.27 -6.14 -14.74
N ARG A 204 2.61 -6.16 -13.44
CA ARG A 204 1.65 -6.18 -12.34
C ARG A 204 0.94 -4.83 -12.18
N ASP A 205 1.70 -3.74 -12.19
CA ASP A 205 1.15 -2.39 -12.07
C ASP A 205 0.19 -2.08 -13.23
N LEU A 206 0.55 -2.53 -14.44
CA LEU A 206 -0.30 -2.43 -15.62
C LEU A 206 -1.61 -3.21 -15.43
N SER A 207 -1.52 -4.45 -14.95
CA SER A 207 -2.69 -5.29 -14.71
C SER A 207 -3.61 -4.69 -13.65
N ASN A 208 -3.06 -4.21 -12.53
CA ASN A 208 -3.82 -3.54 -11.47
C ASN A 208 -4.48 -2.27 -11.98
N THR A 209 -3.78 -1.47 -12.79
CA THR A 209 -4.31 -0.26 -13.40
C THR A 209 -5.47 -0.59 -14.35
N LEU A 210 -5.31 -1.58 -15.23
CA LEU A 210 -6.38 -1.99 -16.15
C LEU A 210 -7.61 -2.53 -15.41
N TRP A 211 -7.39 -3.39 -14.41
CA TRP A 211 -8.49 -3.88 -13.57
C TRP A 211 -9.22 -2.74 -12.89
N ALA A 212 -8.47 -1.80 -12.27
CA ALA A 212 -9.03 -0.62 -11.65
C ALA A 212 -9.92 0.14 -12.64
N LEU A 213 -9.39 0.49 -13.82
CA LEU A 213 -10.12 1.21 -14.87
C LEU A 213 -11.42 0.50 -15.33
N SER A 214 -11.47 -0.83 -15.27
CA SER A 214 -12.69 -1.58 -15.63
C SER A 214 -13.82 -1.49 -14.60
N MET A 215 -13.47 -1.13 -13.36
CA MET A 215 -14.43 -0.91 -12.30
C MET A 215 -15.14 0.44 -12.43
N TYR A 216 -14.61 1.36 -13.25
CA TYR A 216 -15.26 2.64 -13.56
C TYR A 216 -16.57 2.40 -14.32
N LYS A 217 -17.69 2.91 -13.78
CA LYS A 217 -19.04 2.67 -14.34
C LYS A 217 -19.62 3.82 -15.15
N GLY A 218 -18.83 4.86 -15.42
CA GLY A 218 -19.22 6.00 -16.25
C GLY A 218 -19.88 7.10 -15.43
N SER A 219 -19.35 8.31 -15.56
CA SER A 219 -19.73 9.53 -14.85
C SER A 219 -19.42 10.74 -15.72
N SER A 220 -20.23 11.78 -15.61
CA SER A 220 -20.03 13.04 -16.35
C SER A 220 -18.69 13.71 -15.98
N ASP A 221 -18.19 13.45 -14.78
CA ASP A 221 -16.99 14.11 -14.24
C ASP A 221 -15.70 13.73 -14.99
N PHE A 222 -15.71 12.62 -15.76
CA PHE A 222 -14.55 12.16 -16.55
C PHE A 222 -14.80 12.17 -18.06
N GLU A 223 -15.76 12.97 -18.55
CA GLU A 223 -15.96 13.18 -20.00
C GLU A 223 -14.71 13.73 -20.69
N ALA A 224 -13.88 14.49 -19.97
CA ALA A 224 -12.64 15.05 -20.47
C ALA A 224 -11.54 13.99 -20.73
N VAL A 225 -11.65 12.80 -20.15
CA VAL A 225 -10.63 11.76 -20.30
C VAL A 225 -10.77 11.08 -21.67
N ASP A 226 -9.71 11.13 -22.49
CA ASP A 226 -9.65 10.34 -23.73
C ASP A 226 -9.39 8.85 -23.43
N TRP A 227 -10.45 8.17 -23.02
CA TRP A 227 -10.44 6.74 -22.67
C TRP A 227 -9.94 5.85 -23.80
N ARG A 228 -10.23 6.22 -25.04
CA ARG A 228 -9.82 5.45 -26.22
C ARG A 228 -8.32 5.49 -26.38
N THR A 229 -7.70 6.66 -26.29
CA THR A 229 -6.25 6.78 -26.41
C THR A 229 -5.54 6.18 -25.21
N LEU A 230 -6.06 6.39 -23.99
CA LEU A 230 -5.52 5.79 -22.77
C LEU A 230 -5.49 4.26 -22.84
N LEU A 231 -6.64 3.63 -23.11
CA LEU A 231 -6.74 2.17 -23.15
C LEU A 231 -5.91 1.56 -24.29
N ARG A 232 -5.73 2.26 -25.41
CA ARG A 232 -4.81 1.83 -26.47
C ARG A 232 -3.35 1.85 -26.03
N ALA A 233 -2.93 2.87 -25.30
CA ALA A 233 -1.56 2.95 -24.79
C ALA A 233 -1.30 1.78 -23.82
N LEU A 234 -2.22 1.53 -22.88
CA LEU A 234 -2.12 0.40 -21.95
C LEU A 234 -2.15 -0.96 -22.67
N ALA A 235 -2.99 -1.13 -23.70
CA ALA A 235 -3.03 -2.37 -24.49
C ALA A 235 -1.72 -2.64 -25.25
N ARG A 236 -1.09 -1.59 -25.81
CA ARG A 236 0.22 -1.69 -26.46
C ARG A 236 1.31 -2.09 -25.48
N SER A 237 1.36 -1.43 -24.32
CA SER A 237 2.28 -1.76 -23.23
C SER A 237 2.07 -3.20 -22.73
N GLY A 238 0.82 -3.65 -22.63
CA GLY A 238 0.50 -5.04 -22.25
C GLY A 238 0.96 -6.04 -23.30
N SER A 239 0.81 -5.72 -24.58
CA SER A 239 1.26 -6.57 -25.68
C SER A 239 2.79 -6.68 -25.72
N SER A 240 3.52 -5.59 -25.50
CA SER A 240 4.99 -5.60 -25.47
C SER A 240 5.56 -6.38 -24.29
N LYS A 241 4.81 -6.44 -23.18
CA LYS A 241 5.19 -7.13 -21.94
C LYS A 241 4.53 -8.51 -21.77
N ALA A 242 3.86 -9.05 -22.81
CA ALA A 242 3.04 -10.24 -22.71
C ALA A 242 3.76 -11.47 -22.13
N GLN A 243 5.04 -11.65 -22.47
CA GLN A 243 5.85 -12.78 -21.98
C GLN A 243 6.25 -12.66 -20.49
N GLN A 244 6.06 -11.48 -19.88
CA GLN A 244 6.39 -11.20 -18.48
C GLN A 244 5.15 -11.23 -17.57
N LEU A 245 3.95 -11.32 -18.15
CA LEU A 245 2.70 -11.33 -17.41
C LEU A 245 2.49 -12.69 -16.75
N HIS A 246 2.19 -12.68 -15.45
CA HIS A 246 1.73 -13.88 -14.76
C HIS A 246 0.31 -14.24 -15.27
N PRO A 247 -0.13 -15.52 -15.24
CA PRO A 247 -1.48 -15.91 -15.64
C PRO A 247 -2.61 -15.09 -14.98
N ASN A 248 -2.41 -14.72 -13.72
CA ASN A 248 -3.33 -13.85 -12.97
C ASN A 248 -3.40 -12.43 -13.58
N ASP A 249 -2.27 -11.89 -14.03
CA ASP A 249 -2.21 -10.56 -14.64
C ASP A 249 -2.94 -10.55 -15.98
N LEU A 250 -2.75 -11.60 -16.79
CA LEU A 250 -3.46 -11.81 -18.06
C LEU A 250 -4.97 -11.87 -17.86
N THR A 251 -5.42 -12.58 -16.82
CA THR A 251 -6.84 -12.72 -16.49
C THR A 251 -7.45 -11.36 -16.15
N SER A 252 -6.81 -10.60 -15.26
CA SER A 252 -7.28 -9.26 -14.86
C SER A 252 -7.30 -8.28 -16.04
N ILE A 253 -6.27 -8.28 -16.89
CA ILE A 253 -6.21 -7.47 -18.11
C ILE A 253 -7.35 -7.83 -19.06
N ALA A 254 -7.57 -9.12 -19.28
CA ALA A 254 -8.56 -9.58 -20.22
C ALA A 254 -10.00 -9.28 -19.73
N TRP A 255 -10.28 -9.46 -18.43
CA TRP A 255 -11.52 -9.00 -17.82
C TRP A 255 -11.72 -7.50 -17.94
N ALA A 256 -10.66 -6.72 -17.76
CA ALA A 256 -10.76 -5.27 -17.87
C ALA A 256 -11.24 -4.81 -19.25
N PHE A 257 -10.79 -5.47 -20.32
CA PHE A 257 -11.22 -5.15 -21.68
C PHE A 257 -12.58 -5.73 -22.06
N VAL A 258 -13.05 -6.77 -21.36
CA VAL A 258 -14.39 -7.35 -21.54
C VAL A 258 -15.45 -6.51 -20.83
N ASP A 259 -15.21 -6.13 -19.56
CA ASP A 259 -16.17 -5.43 -18.69
C ASP A 259 -16.12 -3.90 -18.78
N ALA A 260 -15.27 -3.34 -19.66
CA ALA A 260 -15.27 -1.91 -20.05
C ALA A 260 -16.53 -1.51 -20.85
N THR A 261 -17.68 -2.07 -20.49
CA THR A 261 -19.02 -1.88 -21.02
C THR A 261 -19.47 -0.41 -21.01
N PRO A 262 -19.19 0.40 -19.97
CA PRO A 262 -19.50 1.83 -19.97
C PRO A 262 -18.67 2.65 -20.96
N LEU A 263 -17.48 2.16 -21.34
CA LEU A 263 -16.58 2.84 -22.27
C LEU A 263 -16.88 2.51 -23.75
N GLN A 264 -18.00 1.81 -24.03
CA GLN A 264 -18.47 1.44 -25.37
C GLN A 264 -17.39 0.79 -26.26
N MET A 265 -16.54 -0.05 -25.66
CA MET A 265 -15.37 -0.66 -26.31
C MET A 265 -15.70 -1.89 -27.17
N HIS A 266 -16.79 -1.87 -27.95
CA HIS A 266 -17.23 -2.97 -28.82
C HIS A 266 -16.18 -3.45 -29.85
N TRP A 267 -15.17 -2.62 -30.14
CA TRP A 267 -14.04 -2.98 -31.02
C TRP A 267 -12.96 -3.80 -30.32
N LEU A 268 -12.72 -3.60 -29.01
CA LEU A 268 -11.80 -4.39 -28.19
C LEU A 268 -12.38 -5.77 -27.86
N GLN A 269 -13.69 -5.83 -27.59
CA GLN A 269 -14.40 -7.09 -27.31
C GLN A 269 -14.22 -8.12 -28.43
N ARG A 270 -14.30 -7.70 -29.70
CA ARG A 270 -14.13 -8.61 -30.86
C ARG A 270 -12.71 -9.17 -31.02
N GLY A 271 -11.68 -8.39 -30.67
CA GLY A 271 -10.28 -8.83 -30.73
C GLY A 271 -9.87 -9.70 -29.54
N ALA A 272 -10.32 -9.35 -28.33
CA ALA A 272 -9.99 -10.06 -27.09
C ALA A 272 -10.68 -11.43 -26.98
N MET A 273 -11.95 -11.54 -27.40
CA MET A 273 -12.72 -12.80 -27.34
C MET A 273 -12.07 -13.94 -28.14
N SER A 274 -11.49 -13.64 -29.30
CA SER A 274 -10.78 -14.61 -30.16
C SER A 274 -9.52 -15.20 -29.49
N GLY A 275 -8.85 -14.43 -28.63
CA GLY A 275 -7.71 -14.90 -27.83
C GLY A 275 -8.11 -15.64 -26.56
N MET A 276 -9.21 -15.23 -25.92
CA MET A 276 -9.68 -15.75 -24.62
C MET A 276 -10.38 -17.12 -24.70
N GLU A 277 -10.98 -17.49 -25.83
CA GLU A 277 -11.56 -18.83 -26.04
C GLU A 277 -10.52 -19.95 -25.84
N LYS A 278 -9.23 -19.63 -25.97
CA LYS A 278 -8.12 -20.57 -25.80
C LYS A 278 -7.58 -20.68 -24.37
N MET A 279 -8.08 -19.88 -23.41
CA MET A 279 -7.41 -19.70 -22.11
C MET A 279 -8.29 -19.87 -20.87
N LYS A 280 -9.56 -20.32 -20.93
CA LYS A 280 -10.41 -20.42 -19.72
C LYS A 280 -9.88 -21.41 -18.66
N PRO A 281 -9.72 -21.00 -17.39
CA PRO A 281 -9.87 -21.89 -16.24
C PRO A 281 -11.12 -21.51 -15.42
N SER A 282 -11.62 -22.49 -14.69
CA SER A 282 -12.84 -22.49 -13.88
C SER A 282 -12.85 -21.45 -12.75
N GLY A 283 -14.00 -20.78 -12.59
CA GLY A 283 -14.21 -19.64 -11.71
C GLY A 283 -13.87 -19.88 -10.23
N VAL A 284 -12.91 -19.11 -9.74
CA VAL A 284 -12.68 -18.82 -8.32
C VAL A 284 -12.23 -17.35 -8.22
N PRO A 285 -12.81 -16.52 -7.34
CA PRO A 285 -12.33 -15.16 -7.15
C PRO A 285 -10.89 -15.17 -6.61
N MET A 286 -9.98 -14.47 -7.28
CA MET A 286 -8.57 -14.42 -6.89
C MET A 286 -8.39 -13.66 -5.57
N LYS A 287 -7.90 -14.36 -4.54
CA LYS A 287 -7.34 -13.73 -3.35
C LYS A 287 -5.98 -13.12 -3.70
N TYR A 288 -5.87 -11.80 -3.55
CA TYR A 288 -4.62 -11.07 -3.75
C TYR A 288 -3.72 -11.28 -2.52
N GLU A 289 -2.62 -12.02 -2.68
CA GLU A 289 -1.50 -12.01 -1.74
C GLU A 289 -0.36 -11.15 -2.34
N PRO A 290 0.05 -10.04 -1.70
CA PRO A 290 1.21 -9.29 -2.16
C PRO A 290 2.49 -10.09 -1.84
N LEU A 291 3.20 -10.51 -2.89
CA LEU A 291 4.55 -11.07 -2.77
C LEU A 291 5.56 -9.94 -2.49
N ASP A 292 6.12 -9.99 -1.26
CA ASP A 292 7.33 -9.41 -0.63
C ASP A 292 7.94 -8.06 -1.04
#